data_AF-A0A182W0B8-F1
#
_entry.id   AF-A0A182W0B8-F1
#
_cell.length_a   1.000
_cell.length_b   1.000
_cell.length_c   1.000
_cell.angle_alpha   90.00
_cell.angle_beta   90.00
_cell.angle_gamma   90.00
#
_symmetry.space_group_name_H-M   'P 1'
#
loop_
_entity.id
_entity.type
_entity.pdbx_description
1 polymer ?
#
loop_
_entity_poly.entity_id
_entity_poly.type
_entity_poly.pdbx_seq_one_letter_code
_entity_poly.pdbx_strand_id
1 'polypeptide(L)'
;MSCWCKPRTCPEMLRHVPAFTVQARQCCVTVWPPCTIPLFCIRRSRISRFRRFFLRGDIPIAREYGTRCTKHFIKWHTPPEQLNYQRYLPLFFDGLCESTFPYREFARHGVSDLLAVGTERQI
;
A
#
# COMPACT_ATOMS: atom_id res chain seq x y z
N MET A 1 -5.76 -24.66 -28.96
CA MET A 1 -4.61 -25.19 -29.72
C MET A 1 -4.91 -26.66 -30.00
N SER A 2 -5.35 -26.98 -31.21
CA SER A 2 -5.68 -28.35 -31.62
C SER A 2 -4.41 -29.19 -31.72
N CYS A 3 -4.43 -30.39 -31.14
CA CYS A 3 -3.39 -31.41 -31.34
C CYS A 3 -3.22 -31.66 -32.85
N TRP A 4 -1.97 -31.81 -33.33
CA TRP A 4 -1.69 -32.16 -34.74
C TRP A 4 -1.93 -33.65 -35.05
N CYS A 5 -2.47 -34.43 -34.11
CA CYS A 5 -2.83 -35.82 -34.37
C CYS A 5 -4.15 -35.89 -35.12
N LYS A 6 -4.41 -37.02 -35.79
CA LYS A 6 -5.69 -37.24 -36.46
C LYS A 6 -6.83 -37.11 -35.42
N PRO A 7 -7.97 -36.49 -35.75
CA PRO A 7 -9.07 -36.25 -34.81
C PRO A 7 -9.58 -37.51 -34.09
N ARG A 8 -9.41 -38.68 -34.72
CA ARG A 8 -9.83 -39.99 -34.18
C ARG A 8 -8.83 -40.66 -33.22
N THR A 9 -7.65 -40.06 -33.02
CA THR A 9 -6.58 -40.60 -32.16
C THR A 9 -6.30 -39.77 -30.91
N CYS A 10 -6.76 -38.51 -30.85
CA CYS A 10 -6.68 -37.72 -29.62
C CYS A 10 -7.82 -38.17 -28.68
N PRO A 11 -7.53 -38.51 -27.40
CA PRO A 11 -8.58 -38.77 -26.42
C PRO A 11 -9.39 -37.48 -26.16
N GLU A 12 -10.67 -37.64 -25.83
CA GLU A 12 -11.58 -36.53 -25.51
C GLU A 12 -11.10 -35.74 -24.28
N MET A 13 -10.45 -36.41 -23.33
CA MET A 13 -9.75 -35.78 -22.22
C MET A 13 -8.23 -35.76 -22.44
N LEU A 14 -7.65 -34.56 -22.51
CA LEU A 14 -6.22 -34.35 -22.57
C LEU A 14 -5.58 -34.53 -21.19
N ARG A 15 -4.44 -35.22 -21.13
CA ARG A 15 -3.69 -35.34 -19.87
C ARG A 15 -3.07 -34.01 -19.49
N HIS A 16 -3.07 -33.70 -18.20
CA HIS A 16 -2.39 -32.53 -17.68
C HIS A 16 -0.98 -32.86 -17.24
N VAL A 17 -0.01 -32.04 -17.64
CA VAL A 17 1.41 -32.23 -17.27
C VAL A 17 2.01 -30.95 -16.69
N PRO A 18 3.04 -31.07 -15.83
CA PRO A 18 3.81 -29.92 -15.39
C PRO A 18 4.50 -29.21 -16.57
N ALA A 19 4.54 -27.88 -16.49
CA ALA A 19 5.26 -27.04 -17.43
C ALA A 19 6.76 -27.37 -17.45
N PHE A 20 7.42 -27.08 -18.57
CA PHE A 20 8.87 -27.23 -18.75
C PHE A 20 9.41 -28.66 -18.61
N THR A 21 8.56 -29.68 -18.81
CA THR A 21 8.96 -31.10 -18.81
C THR A 21 8.98 -31.69 -20.23
N VAL A 22 9.68 -32.81 -20.43
CA VAL A 22 9.67 -33.53 -21.72
C VAL A 22 8.23 -33.95 -22.11
N GLN A 23 7.38 -34.21 -21.11
CA GLN A 23 5.97 -34.55 -21.31
C GLN A 23 5.15 -33.39 -21.90
N ALA A 24 5.52 -32.14 -21.63
CA ALA A 24 4.87 -30.96 -22.20
C ALA A 24 5.08 -30.82 -23.71
N ARG A 25 6.08 -31.52 -24.28
CA ARG A 25 6.33 -31.57 -25.74
C ARG A 25 5.56 -32.70 -26.44
N GLN A 26 4.87 -33.55 -25.69
CA GLN A 26 4.15 -34.69 -26.24
C GLN A 26 2.77 -34.26 -26.74
N CYS A 27 2.22 -35.02 -27.70
CA CYS A 27 0.88 -34.75 -28.19
C CYS A 27 -0.21 -35.08 -27.16
N CYS A 28 -1.38 -34.45 -27.34
CA CYS A 28 -2.58 -34.67 -26.53
C CYS A 28 -2.40 -34.32 -25.04
N VAL A 29 -1.68 -33.23 -24.78
CA VAL A 29 -1.33 -32.78 -23.43
C VAL A 29 -1.71 -31.32 -23.23
N THR A 30 -2.25 -31.02 -22.06
CA THR A 30 -2.46 -29.65 -21.58
C THR A 30 -1.45 -29.34 -20.48
N VAL A 31 -0.70 -28.25 -20.62
CA VAL A 31 0.21 -27.80 -19.57
C VAL A 31 -0.57 -27.11 -18.47
N TRP A 32 -0.29 -27.41 -17.21
CA TRP A 32 -0.87 -26.67 -16.09
C TRP A 32 -0.54 -25.18 -16.20
N PRO A 33 -1.53 -24.28 -16.10
CA PRO A 33 -1.23 -22.85 -16.05
C PRO A 33 -0.38 -22.56 -14.80
N PRO A 34 0.47 -21.52 -14.84
CA PRO A 34 1.20 -21.10 -13.67
C PRO A 34 0.22 -20.70 -12.56
N CYS A 35 0.63 -20.89 -11.29
CA CYS A 35 -0.15 -20.40 -10.16
C CYS A 35 -0.41 -18.89 -10.33
N THR A 36 -1.66 -18.46 -10.16
CA THR A 36 -2.03 -17.05 -10.25
C THR A 36 -1.48 -16.32 -9.02
N ILE A 37 -0.44 -15.50 -9.22
CA ILE A 37 0.14 -14.69 -8.16
C ILE A 37 -0.68 -13.39 -8.06
N PRO A 38 -1.21 -13.02 -6.88
CA PRO A 38 -1.97 -11.79 -6.69
C PRO A 38 -1.06 -10.56 -6.63
N LEU A 39 -0.34 -10.27 -7.72
CA LEU A 39 0.62 -9.15 -7.80
C LEU A 39 -0.07 -7.78 -7.72
N PHE A 40 -1.23 -7.64 -8.35
CA PHE A 40 -1.99 -6.39 -8.41
C PHE A 40 -3.13 -6.30 -7.39
N CYS A 41 -3.24 -7.27 -6.49
CA CYS A 41 -4.28 -7.26 -5.47
C CYS A 41 -3.96 -6.19 -4.41
N ILE A 42 -4.91 -5.27 -4.17
CA ILE A 42 -4.81 -4.25 -3.13
C ILE A 42 -4.66 -4.94 -1.77
N ARG A 43 -3.58 -4.65 -1.06
CA ARG A 43 -3.32 -5.16 0.29
C ARG A 43 -3.89 -4.17 1.32
N ARG A 44 -4.59 -4.69 2.33
CA ARG A 44 -5.01 -3.87 3.47
C ARG A 44 -3.76 -3.44 4.25
N SER A 45 -3.70 -2.15 4.61
CA SER A 45 -2.61 -1.66 5.46
C SER A 45 -2.75 -2.22 6.88
N ARG A 46 -1.61 -2.38 7.55
CA ARG A 46 -1.57 -2.70 8.97
C ARG A 46 -1.89 -1.43 9.76
N ILE A 47 -2.37 -1.59 11.01
CA ILE A 47 -2.53 -0.45 11.92
C ILE A 47 -1.16 0.22 12.10
N SER A 48 -1.07 1.49 11.69
CA SER A 48 0.17 2.25 11.77
C SER A 48 0.56 2.51 13.23
N ARG A 49 1.85 2.77 13.46
CA ARG A 49 2.32 3.36 14.72
C ARG A 49 1.70 4.74 14.88
N PHE A 50 1.59 5.52 13.80
CA PHE A 50 0.91 6.83 13.82
C PHE A 50 -0.44 6.78 14.54
N ARG A 51 -1.32 5.84 14.17
CA ARG A 51 -2.64 5.69 14.78
C ARG A 51 -2.58 5.41 16.28
N ARG A 52 -1.61 4.60 16.73
CA ARG A 52 -1.41 4.33 18.17
C ARG A 52 -0.97 5.57 18.93
N PHE A 53 0.02 6.30 18.41
CA PHE A 53 0.52 7.53 19.03
C PHE A 53 -0.53 8.65 19.01
N PHE A 54 -1.33 8.72 17.94
CA PHE A 54 -2.45 9.66 17.83
C PHE A 54 -3.51 9.40 18.91
N LEU A 55 -3.97 8.15 19.06
CA LEU A 55 -4.95 7.79 20.08
C LEU A 55 -4.44 7.98 21.51
N ARG A 56 -3.12 7.83 21.71
CA ARG A 56 -2.48 8.09 22.99
C ARG A 56 -2.36 9.59 23.31
N GLY A 57 -2.40 10.46 22.31
CA GLY A 57 -2.20 11.90 22.47
C GLY A 57 -0.72 12.33 22.52
N ASP A 58 0.20 11.46 22.07
CA ASP A 58 1.64 11.74 22.06
C ASP A 58 2.06 12.69 20.92
N ILE A 59 1.19 12.93 19.93
CA ILE A 59 1.47 13.74 18.75
C ILE A 59 0.96 15.17 19.00
N PRO A 60 1.79 16.22 18.85
CA PRO A 60 1.42 17.60 19.17
C PRO A 60 0.56 18.26 18.07
N ILE A 61 -0.55 17.62 17.69
CA ILE A 61 -1.50 18.08 16.68
C ILE A 61 -2.94 18.01 17.18
N ALA A 62 -3.75 18.95 16.74
CA ALA A 62 -5.19 18.99 16.97
C ALA A 62 -5.94 19.32 15.69
N ARG A 63 -7.25 18.98 15.65
CA ARG A 63 -8.12 19.45 14.57
C ARG A 63 -8.33 20.94 14.71
N GLU A 64 -8.13 21.69 13.63
CA GLU A 64 -8.59 23.08 13.60
C GLU A 64 -10.10 23.12 13.35
N TYR A 65 -10.84 23.76 14.26
CA TYR A 65 -12.26 24.02 14.12
C TYR A 65 -12.43 25.48 13.71
N GLY A 66 -12.57 25.75 12.43
CA GLY A 66 -12.85 27.08 11.93
C GLY A 66 -14.09 27.13 11.03
N THR A 67 -14.58 28.34 10.77
CA THR A 67 -15.70 28.57 9.85
C THR A 67 -15.31 28.20 8.41
N ARG A 68 -16.31 28.04 7.53
CA ARG A 68 -16.32 27.40 6.18
C ARG A 68 -15.14 27.64 5.22
N CYS A 69 -14.17 28.52 5.53
CA CYS A 69 -13.01 28.86 4.70
C CYS A 69 -11.68 28.79 5.47
N THR A 70 -11.50 27.83 6.39
CA THR A 70 -10.22 27.71 7.11
C THR A 70 -9.17 27.09 6.19
N LYS A 71 -8.06 27.81 5.96
CA LYS A 71 -6.95 27.37 5.08
C LYS A 71 -6.18 26.17 5.62
N HIS A 72 -6.19 25.96 6.93
CA HIS A 72 -5.41 24.93 7.61
C HIS A 72 -6.34 23.88 8.23
N PHE A 73 -6.04 22.59 8.01
CA PHE A 73 -6.82 21.47 8.55
C PHE A 73 -6.33 21.07 9.96
N ILE A 74 -5.04 21.23 10.20
CA ILE A 74 -4.36 20.86 11.44
C ILE A 74 -3.90 22.10 12.19
N LYS A 75 -4.10 22.07 13.51
CA LYS A 75 -3.52 23.02 14.44
C LYS A 75 -2.36 22.35 15.16
N TRP A 76 -1.18 22.92 15.07
CA TRP A 76 -0.01 22.44 15.79
C TRP A 76 0.02 22.98 17.22
N HIS A 77 0.25 22.12 18.21
CA HIS A 77 0.51 22.54 19.59
C HIS A 77 1.93 23.08 19.77
N THR A 78 2.88 22.48 19.06
CA THR A 78 4.27 22.92 18.99
C THR A 78 4.56 23.34 17.55
N PRO A 79 5.10 24.54 17.33
CA PRO A 79 5.39 25.01 15.98
C PRO A 79 6.29 24.01 15.21
N PRO A 80 6.00 23.74 13.93
CA PRO A 80 6.72 22.73 13.14
C PRO A 80 8.22 23.02 12.99
N GLU A 81 8.65 24.28 13.14
CA GLU A 81 10.06 24.68 13.12
C GLU A 81 10.86 24.11 14.30
N GLN A 82 10.21 23.96 15.46
CA GLN A 82 10.83 23.53 16.72
C GLN A 82 10.64 22.04 17.00
N LEU A 83 9.94 21.33 16.11
CA LEU A 83 9.66 19.91 16.28
C LEU A 83 10.91 19.06 16.04
N ASN A 84 11.07 17.95 16.77
CA ASN A 84 12.14 16.98 16.48
C ASN A 84 11.75 16.11 15.27
N TYR A 85 12.28 16.46 14.09
CA TYR A 85 12.00 15.77 12.82
C TYR A 85 12.38 14.29 12.86
N GLN A 86 13.50 13.92 13.49
CA GLN A 86 13.95 12.52 13.57
C GLN A 86 12.92 11.61 14.25
N ARG A 87 12.13 12.15 15.19
CA ARG A 87 11.08 11.38 15.88
C ARG A 87 9.74 11.46 15.15
N TYR A 88 9.31 12.65 14.77
CA TYR A 88 7.94 12.88 14.29
C TYR A 88 7.79 12.69 12.79
N LEU A 89 8.76 13.08 11.97
CA LEU A 89 8.64 12.98 10.52
C LEU A 89 8.47 11.51 10.07
N PRO A 90 9.30 10.53 10.50
CA PRO A 90 9.06 9.12 10.19
C PRO A 90 7.73 8.60 10.73
N LEU A 91 7.27 9.11 11.87
CA LEU A 91 5.96 8.74 12.44
C LEU A 91 4.81 9.20 11.53
N PHE A 92 4.88 10.41 10.98
CA PHE A 92 3.89 10.93 10.01
C PHE A 92 3.94 10.17 8.68
N PHE A 93 5.13 9.78 8.20
CA PHE A 93 5.28 8.92 7.01
C PHE A 93 4.64 7.54 7.20
N ASP A 94 4.79 6.93 8.38
CA ASP A 94 4.10 5.67 8.71
C ASP A 94 2.58 5.84 8.70
N GLY A 95 2.07 7.03 9.04
CA GLY A 95 0.65 7.37 8.97
C GLY A 95 0.08 7.46 7.54
N LEU A 96 0.91 7.57 6.50
CA LEU A 96 0.42 7.65 5.11
C LEU A 96 -0.24 6.35 4.62
N CYS A 97 0.01 5.22 5.30
CA CYS A 97 -0.67 3.97 5.02
C CYS A 97 -2.10 3.90 5.55
N GLU A 98 -2.51 4.86 6.40
CA GLU A 98 -3.88 4.91 6.95
C GLU A 98 -4.87 5.35 5.86
N SER A 99 -5.95 4.58 5.74
CA SER A 99 -7.05 4.84 4.80
C SER A 99 -8.29 5.44 5.46
N THR A 100 -8.38 5.36 6.79
CA THR A 100 -9.55 5.77 7.57
C THR A 100 -9.48 7.22 8.04
N PHE A 101 -10.58 7.95 7.89
CA PHE A 101 -10.79 9.24 8.53
C PHE A 101 -10.90 9.07 10.06
N PRO A 102 -10.29 9.94 10.90
CA PRO A 102 -9.57 11.18 10.56
C PRO A 102 -8.05 11.03 10.40
N TYR A 103 -7.49 9.84 10.66
CA TYR A 103 -6.03 9.63 10.74
C TYR A 103 -5.32 9.91 9.42
N ARG A 104 -5.96 9.53 8.31
CA ARG A 104 -5.46 9.75 6.95
C ARG A 104 -5.20 11.23 6.68
N GLU A 105 -6.13 12.10 7.05
CA GLU A 105 -6.06 13.53 6.81
C GLU A 105 -4.99 14.17 7.69
N PHE A 106 -4.94 13.80 8.97
CA PHE A 106 -3.88 14.25 9.88
C PHE A 106 -2.48 13.86 9.40
N ALA A 107 -2.30 12.62 8.96
CA ALA A 107 -1.02 12.16 8.44
C ALA A 107 -0.60 12.94 7.20
N ARG A 108 -1.50 13.12 6.23
CA ARG A 108 -1.21 13.81 4.96
C ARG A 108 -0.91 15.29 5.15
N HIS A 109 -1.76 16.01 5.89
CA HIS A 109 -1.52 17.42 6.17
C HIS A 109 -0.27 17.61 7.03
N GLY A 110 -0.05 16.73 8.02
CA GLY A 110 1.14 16.78 8.87
C GLY A 110 2.44 16.62 8.08
N VAL A 111 2.52 15.65 7.16
CA VAL A 111 3.69 15.51 6.27
C VAL A 111 3.87 16.75 5.39
N SER A 112 2.79 17.28 4.82
CA SER A 112 2.87 18.47 3.96
C SER A 112 3.40 19.69 4.71
N ASP A 113 2.92 19.94 5.93
CA ASP A 113 3.34 21.07 6.75
C ASP A 113 4.80 20.91 7.20
N LEU A 114 5.20 19.71 7.64
CA LEU A 114 6.58 19.43 8.04
C LEU A 114 7.55 19.57 6.87
N LEU A 115 7.20 19.11 5.67
CA LEU A 115 8.06 19.26 4.49
C LEU A 115 8.11 20.69 3.97
N ALA A 116 7.04 21.48 4.14
CA ALA A 116 7.02 22.89 3.74
C ALA A 116 7.90 23.77 4.64
N VAL A 117 7.99 23.43 5.93
CA VAL A 117 8.75 24.19 6.93
C VAL A 117 10.18 23.65 7.11
N GLY A 118 10.39 22.35 6.88
CA GLY A 118 11.67 21.68 7.05
C GLY A 118 12.79 22.34 6.23
N THR A 119 13.90 22.63 6.90
CA THR A 119 15.14 23.10 6.25
C THR A 119 16.11 21.93 6.00
N GLU A 120 17.10 22.12 5.13
CA GLU A 120 18.07 21.08 4.71
C GLU A 120 18.78 20.38 5.88
N ARG A 121 18.90 21.02 7.04
CA ARG A 121 19.54 20.45 8.24
C ARG A 121 18.63 19.56 9.08
N GLN A 122 17.32 19.58 8.84
CA GLN A 122 16.30 18.91 9.65
C GLN A 122 15.63 17.72 8.95
N ILE A 123 15.77 17.60 7.62
CA ILE A 123 15.16 16.56 6.78
C ILE A 123 16.11 15.37 6.62
#